data_AF-A0A0U5FK74-F1
#
_entry.id   AF-A0A0U5FK74-F1
#
_cell.length_a   1.000
_cell.length_b   1.000
_cell.length_c   1.000
_cell.angle_alpha   90.00
_cell.angle_beta   90.00
_cell.angle_gamma   90.00
#
_symmetry.space_group_name_H-M   'P 1'
#
loop_
_entity.id
_entity.type
_entity.pdbx_description
1 polymer ?
#
loop_
_entity_poly.entity_id
_entity_poly.type
_entity_poly.pdbx_seq_one_letter_code
_entity_poly.pdbx_strand_id
1 'polypeptide(L)'
;MAKQTSVPRRGTRGNSRLATPDRLDTVQNASWELSAIGECLAAIGRDLELVPCDQKPPAGGTGNALNWLASEIDRRCALIDEALS
;
A
#
# COMPACT_ATOMS: atom_id res chain seq x y z
N MET A 1 -41.07 -15.85 -47.90
CA MET A 1 -40.09 -16.21 -46.85
C MET A 1 -39.33 -14.96 -46.45
N ALA A 2 -39.65 -14.36 -45.31
CA ALA A 2 -38.87 -13.27 -44.71
C ALA A 2 -38.56 -13.68 -43.27
N LYS A 3 -37.29 -13.99 -43.00
CA LYS A 3 -36.80 -14.33 -41.66
C LYS A 3 -36.59 -13.04 -40.87
N GLN A 4 -37.49 -12.76 -39.93
CA GLN A 4 -37.16 -11.98 -38.74
C GLN A 4 -36.16 -12.79 -37.91
N THR A 5 -35.03 -12.20 -37.53
CA THR A 5 -34.37 -12.52 -36.25
C THR A 5 -33.33 -11.45 -35.87
N SER A 6 -33.63 -10.82 -34.73
CA SER A 6 -32.72 -10.31 -33.69
C SER A 6 -31.64 -9.28 -34.04
N VAL A 7 -31.91 -8.05 -33.57
CA VAL A 7 -30.92 -7.03 -33.18
C VAL A 7 -29.89 -7.64 -32.21
N PRO A 8 -28.57 -7.41 -32.38
CA PRO A 8 -27.62 -7.70 -31.33
C PRO A 8 -27.85 -6.71 -30.18
N ARG A 9 -28.41 -7.19 -29.08
CA ARG A 9 -28.29 -6.55 -27.76
C ARG A 9 -26.79 -6.45 -27.47
N ARG A 10 -26.21 -5.28 -27.76
CA ARG A 10 -24.90 -4.88 -27.30
C ARG A 10 -25.01 -4.78 -25.78
N GLY A 11 -24.75 -5.91 -25.10
CA GLY A 11 -24.61 -5.96 -23.67
C GLY A 11 -23.65 -4.85 -23.26
N THR A 12 -24.18 -3.88 -22.52
CA THR A 12 -23.51 -3.19 -21.41
C THR A 12 -22.05 -3.61 -21.33
N ARG A 13 -21.10 -2.82 -21.86
CA ARG A 13 -20.33 -1.87 -21.04
C ARG A 13 -20.55 -2.15 -19.55
N GLY A 14 -20.10 -3.34 -19.13
CA GLY A 14 -20.00 -3.72 -17.75
C GLY A 14 -19.02 -2.74 -17.17
N ASN A 15 -19.58 -1.81 -16.39
CA ASN A 15 -18.89 -0.95 -15.47
C ASN A 15 -17.55 -1.59 -15.06
N SER A 16 -16.46 -0.88 -15.30
CA SER A 16 -15.28 -1.00 -14.44
C SER A 16 -15.70 -0.59 -13.03
N ARG A 17 -16.50 -1.43 -12.36
CA ARG A 17 -16.44 -1.56 -10.92
C ARG A 17 -15.05 -2.12 -10.72
N LEU A 18 -14.09 -1.23 -10.49
CA LEU A 18 -12.83 -1.56 -9.82
C LEU A 18 -13.22 -2.56 -8.74
N ALA A 19 -12.77 -3.81 -8.88
CA ALA A 19 -13.07 -4.85 -7.91
C ALA A 19 -12.64 -4.28 -6.56
N THR A 20 -13.59 -4.03 -5.67
CA THR A 20 -13.27 -3.67 -4.29
C THR A 20 -12.39 -4.79 -3.77
N PRO A 21 -11.16 -4.50 -3.29
CA PRO A 21 -10.25 -5.52 -2.80
C PRO A 21 -10.97 -6.41 -1.79
N ASP A 22 -10.72 -7.71 -1.88
CA ASP A 22 -11.24 -8.64 -0.87
C ASP A 22 -10.65 -8.28 0.50
N ARG A 23 -11.39 -8.55 1.59
CA ARG A 23 -10.91 -8.24 2.94
C ARG A 23 -9.61 -8.98 3.25
N LEU A 24 -9.47 -10.24 2.81
CA LEU A 24 -8.25 -11.02 3.00
C LEU A 24 -7.09 -10.43 2.19
N ASP A 25 -7.35 -10.03 0.94
CA ASP A 25 -6.37 -9.38 0.07
C ASP A 25 -5.88 -8.05 0.67
N THR A 26 -6.79 -7.28 1.27
CA THR A 26 -6.45 -6.02 1.98
C THR A 26 -5.52 -6.28 3.16
N VAL A 27 -5.82 -7.27 4.00
CA VAL A 27 -4.98 -7.62 5.16
C VAL A 27 -3.61 -8.14 4.70
N GLN A 28 -3.58 -9.01 3.68
CA GLN A 28 -2.34 -9.57 3.15
C GLN A 28 -1.43 -8.50 2.55
N ASN A 29 -1.99 -7.61 1.71
CA ASN A 29 -1.23 -6.52 1.11
C ASN A 29 -0.72 -5.54 2.17
N ALA A 30 -1.56 -5.14 3.12
CA ALA A 30 -1.13 -4.26 4.22
C ALA A 30 -0.02 -4.91 5.08
N SER A 31 -0.11 -6.22 5.34
CA SER A 31 0.90 -6.97 6.10
C SER A 31 2.23 -7.09 5.34
N TRP A 32 2.18 -7.30 4.03
CA TRP A 32 3.36 -7.33 3.18
C TRP A 32 4.07 -5.97 3.19
N GLU A 33 3.31 -4.89 3.07
CA GLU A 33 3.87 -3.54 3.06
C GLU A 33 4.45 -3.13 4.41
N LEU A 34 3.82 -3.54 5.52
CA LEU A 34 4.40 -3.39 6.86
C LEU A 34 5.75 -4.12 7.00
N SER A 35 5.88 -5.31 6.40
CA SER A 35 7.13 -6.06 6.41
C SER A 35 8.23 -5.30 5.65
N ALA A 36 7.91 -4.76 4.47
CA ALA A 36 8.84 -3.94 3.69
C ALA A 36 9.24 -2.65 4.42
N ILE A 37 8.31 -2.01 5.13
CA ILE A 37 8.62 -0.86 6.00
C ILE A 37 9.60 -1.25 7.11
N GLY A 38 9.41 -2.42 7.72
CA GLY A 38 10.34 -2.97 8.70
C GLY A 38 11.76 -3.13 8.17
N GLU A 39 11.92 -3.61 6.94
CA GLU A 39 13.22 -3.73 6.27
C GLU A 39 13.86 -2.35 6.02
N CYS A 40 13.07 -1.35 5.59
CA CYS A 40 13.54 0.03 5.44
C CYS A 40 14.04 0.62 6.77
N LEU A 41 13.30 0.40 7.86
CA LEU A 41 13.70 0.86 9.20
C LEU A 41 14.99 0.20 9.66
N ALA A 42 15.17 -1.11 9.41
CA ALA A 42 16.40 -1.82 9.73
C ALA A 42 17.60 -1.30 8.93
N ALA A 43 17.41 -0.95 7.65
CA ALA A 43 18.44 -0.31 6.83
C ALA A 43 18.82 1.07 7.38
N ILE A 44 17.84 1.92 7.68
CA ILE A 44 18.08 3.25 8.27
C ILE A 44 18.80 3.13 9.61
N GLY A 45 18.40 2.19 10.47
CA GLY A 45 19.04 1.94 11.75
C GLY A 45 20.52 1.58 11.61
N ARG A 46 20.84 0.65 10.68
CA ARG A 46 22.23 0.29 10.37
C ARG A 46 23.03 1.47 9.83
N ASP A 47 22.45 2.26 8.94
CA ASP A 47 23.12 3.44 8.40
C ASP A 47 23.42 4.45 9.51
N LEU A 48 22.49 4.66 10.45
CA LEU A 48 22.70 5.54 11.61
C LEU A 48 23.77 5.02 12.58
N GLU A 49 23.83 3.71 12.82
CA GLU A 49 24.88 3.09 13.64
C GLU A 49 26.28 3.22 13.03
N LEU A 50 26.38 3.25 11.69
CA LEU A 50 27.64 3.35 10.96
C LEU A 50 28.13 4.80 10.77
N VAL A 51 27.30 5.81 11.07
CA VAL A 51 27.70 7.22 10.97
C VAL A 51 28.66 7.58 12.11
N PRO A 52 29.89 8.03 11.81
CA PRO A 52 30.84 8.47 12.84
C PRO A 52 30.27 9.61 13.66
N CYS A 53 30.47 9.56 14.98
CA CYS A 53 29.92 10.52 15.96
C CYS A 53 30.25 12.00 15.66
N ASP A 54 31.29 12.25 14.86
CA ASP A 54 31.79 13.59 14.49
C ASP A 54 31.15 14.15 13.21
N GLN A 55 30.32 13.38 12.51
CA GLN A 55 29.58 13.89 11.36
C GLN A 55 28.30 14.57 11.82
N LYS A 56 28.15 15.86 11.47
CA LYS A 56 26.90 16.61 11.68
C LYS A 56 25.74 15.76 11.16
N PRO A 57 24.68 15.53 11.97
CA PRO A 57 23.61 14.62 11.59
C PRO A 57 23.07 14.97 10.21
N PRO A 58 22.80 13.98 9.34
CA PRO A 58 22.31 14.21 8.00
C PRO A 58 21.08 15.12 8.06
N ALA A 59 21.19 16.27 7.40
CA ALA A 59 20.26 17.37 7.53
C ALA A 59 18.83 16.95 7.14
N GLY A 60 17.92 16.86 8.11
CA GLY A 60 16.45 16.84 7.96
C GLY A 60 15.81 15.65 7.22
N GLY A 61 16.49 15.06 6.24
CA GLY A 61 15.94 14.03 5.34
C GLY A 61 15.60 12.74 6.05
N THR A 62 16.49 12.24 6.92
CA THR A 62 16.24 11.02 7.70
C THR A 62 15.06 11.20 8.66
N GLY A 63 14.97 12.36 9.33
CA GLY A 63 13.84 12.65 10.22
C GLY A 63 12.50 12.71 9.47
N ASN A 64 12.48 13.35 8.30
CA ASN A 64 11.28 13.40 7.45
C ASN A 64 10.89 12.01 6.93
N ALA A 65 11.86 11.18 6.55
CA ALA A 65 11.62 9.80 6.12
C ALA A 65 11.04 8.96 7.26
N LEU A 66 11.58 9.06 8.47
CA LEU A 66 11.06 8.35 9.65
C LEU A 66 9.63 8.80 9.99
N ASN A 67 9.34 10.10 9.93
CA ASN A 67 7.98 10.61 10.14
C ASN A 67 6.99 10.10 9.10
N TRP A 68 7.41 10.01 7.84
CA TRP A 68 6.59 9.44 6.77
C TRP A 68 6.34 7.94 6.99
N LEU A 69 7.39 7.17 7.33
CA LEU A 69 7.27 5.73 7.63
C LEU A 69 6.34 5.48 8.82
N ALA A 70 6.42 6.29 9.87
CA ALA A 70 5.51 6.18 11.01
C ALA A 70 4.05 6.37 10.59
N SER A 71 3.78 7.39 9.77
CA SER A 71 2.42 7.65 9.25
C SER A 71 1.90 6.50 8.38
N GLU A 72 2.78 5.87 7.60
CA GLU A 72 2.39 4.74 6.75
C GLU A 72 2.13 3.47 7.57
N ILE A 73 2.88 3.22 8.66
CA ILE A 73 2.58 2.12 9.60
C ILE A 73 1.17 2.28 10.17
N ASP A 74 0.85 3.46 10.72
CA ASP A 74 -0.47 3.75 11.28
C ASP A 74 -1.58 3.52 10.25
N ARG A 75 -1.37 3.96 9.01
CA ARG A 75 -2.31 3.75 7.91
C ARG A 75 -2.55 2.27 7.62
N ARG A 76 -1.50 1.43 7.61
CA ARG A 76 -1.64 -0.01 7.35
C ARG A 76 -2.30 -0.75 8.49
N CYS A 77 -1.99 -0.38 9.73
CA CYS A 77 -2.69 -0.90 10.90
C CYS A 77 -4.19 -0.56 10.82
N ALA A 78 -4.56 0.69 10.50
CA ALA A 78 -5.95 1.09 10.35
C ALA A 78 -6.69 0.32 9.23
N LEU A 79 -6.03 0.07 8.09
CA LEU A 79 -6.63 -0.74 7.01
C LEU A 79 -6.87 -2.20 7.43
N ILE A 80 -5.96 -2.77 8.22
CA ILE A 80 -6.12 -4.12 8.77
C ILE A 80 -7.29 -4.14 9.76
N ASP A 81 -7.34 -3.18 10.68
CA ASP A 81 -8.42 -3.08 11.67
C ASP A 81 -9.79 -2.90 11.00
N GLU A 82 -9.89 -2.08 9.95
CA GLU A 82 -11.11 -1.91 9.16
C GLU A 82 -11.52 -3.20 8.44
N ALA A 83 -10.56 -3.94 7.89
CA ALA A 83 -10.84 -5.19 7.17
C ALA A 83 -11.27 -6.34 8.12
N LEU A 84 -10.79 -6.32 9.38
CA LEU A 84 -11.09 -7.32 10.40
C LEU A 84 -12.36 -7.01 11.22
N SER A 85 -12.90 -5.80 11.13
CA SER A 85 -14.15 -5.36 11.79
C SER A 85 -15.41 -5.78 11.03
#